data_AF-Q6A842-F1
#
_entry.id   AF-Q6A842-F1
#
_cell.length_a   1.000
_cell.length_b   1.000
_cell.length_c   1.000
_cell.angle_alpha   90.00
_cell.angle_beta   90.00
_cell.angle_gamma   90.00
#
_symmetry.space_group_name_H-M   'P 1'
#
loop_
_entity.id
_entity.type
_entity.pdbx_description
1 polymer ?
#
loop_
_entity_poly.entity_id
_entity_poly.type
_entity_poly.pdbx_seq_one_letter_code
_entity_poly.pdbx_strand_id
1 'polypeptide(L)'
;MALVPGLAERFLIVDRSAEIQRILAEVRTRLTDRETLAEVEPLIGSVEEYVPAQDWSQVLLRDHIVVNLISDFLDRVEPNLEPQLRPRGGSFGPWLGRSTGNRVRWDAAMHHVLAAHQDKSGDSLFARRLVGEVLSVAQRLFARHQSLTSALTQAGGGEFDDLDLINEVMAGVLGAHDQRMIELGLEP
;
A
#
# COMPACT_ATOMS: atom_id res chain seq x y z
N MET A 1 1.95 -7.08 -18.40
CA MET A 1 2.41 -8.44 -18.83
C MET A 1 3.79 -8.46 -19.48
N ALA A 2 4.30 -7.38 -20.07
CA ALA A 2 5.60 -7.39 -20.77
C ALA A 2 6.80 -7.71 -19.86
N LEU A 3 6.75 -7.32 -18.59
CA LEU A 3 7.84 -7.51 -17.62
C LEU A 3 7.88 -8.90 -16.95
N VAL A 4 6.95 -9.79 -17.29
CA VAL A 4 6.79 -11.07 -16.58
C VAL A 4 7.69 -12.12 -17.23
N PRO A 5 8.69 -12.66 -16.52
CA PRO A 5 9.76 -13.44 -17.15
C PRO A 5 9.31 -14.82 -17.63
N GLY A 6 8.31 -15.43 -16.98
CA GLY A 6 7.89 -16.80 -17.25
C GLY A 6 6.43 -17.09 -16.94
N LEU A 7 6.02 -18.34 -17.22
CA LEU A 7 4.66 -18.80 -16.95
C LEU A 7 4.36 -18.89 -15.44
N ALA A 8 5.35 -19.27 -14.62
CA ALA A 8 5.20 -19.34 -13.17
C ALA A 8 4.85 -17.97 -12.57
N GLU A 9 5.53 -16.91 -13.03
CA GLU A 9 5.29 -15.54 -12.57
C GLU A 9 3.95 -14.99 -13.07
N ARG A 10 3.46 -15.45 -14.23
CA ARG A 10 2.11 -15.12 -14.68
C ARG A 10 1.05 -15.69 -13.73
N PHE A 11 1.26 -16.88 -13.17
CA PHE A 11 0.36 -17.41 -12.15
C PHE A 11 0.38 -16.57 -10.87
N LEU A 12 1.54 -16.02 -10.47
CA LEU A 12 1.58 -15.09 -9.33
C LEU A 12 0.68 -13.87 -9.57
N ILE A 13 0.69 -13.30 -10.79
CA ILE A 13 -0.19 -12.16 -11.13
C ILE A 13 -1.65 -12.55 -11.12
N VAL A 14 -2.00 -13.71 -11.67
CA VAL A 14 -3.40 -14.19 -11.67
C VAL A 14 -3.88 -14.39 -10.25
N ASP A 15 -3.09 -15.06 -9.42
CA ASP A 15 -3.37 -15.31 -8.00
C ASP A 15 -3.57 -13.99 -7.25
N ARG A 16 -2.66 -13.02 -7.44
CA ARG A 16 -2.75 -11.71 -6.80
C ARG A 16 -3.95 -10.89 -7.29
N SER A 17 -4.24 -10.95 -8.59
CA SER A 17 -5.42 -10.28 -9.17
C SER A 17 -6.71 -10.83 -8.60
N ALA A 18 -6.81 -12.15 -8.38
CA ALA A 18 -7.98 -12.76 -7.76
C ALA A 18 -8.17 -12.29 -6.31
N GLU A 19 -7.09 -12.13 -5.54
CA GLU A 19 -7.17 -11.56 -4.18
C GLU A 19 -7.69 -10.11 -4.20
N ILE A 20 -7.14 -9.26 -5.05
CA ILE A 20 -7.57 -7.86 -5.20
C ILE A 20 -9.05 -7.79 -5.62
N GLN A 21 -9.48 -8.65 -6.54
CA GLN A 21 -10.89 -8.71 -6.96
C GLN A 21 -11.82 -9.08 -5.80
N ARG A 22 -11.42 -9.99 -4.90
CA ARG A 22 -12.22 -10.31 -3.70
C ARG A 22 -12.33 -9.12 -2.74
N ILE A 23 -11.22 -8.43 -2.50
CA ILE A 23 -11.20 -7.20 -1.68
C ILE A 23 -12.13 -6.14 -2.28
N LEU A 24 -12.00 -5.86 -3.58
CA LEU A 24 -12.84 -4.88 -4.27
C LEU A 24 -14.32 -5.28 -4.28
N ALA A 25 -14.63 -6.58 -4.41
CA ALA A 25 -16.00 -7.07 -4.32
C ALA A 25 -16.61 -6.82 -2.94
N GLU A 26 -15.84 -7.01 -1.85
CA GLU A 26 -16.30 -6.70 -0.50
C GLU A 26 -16.53 -5.20 -0.30
N VAL A 27 -15.54 -4.37 -0.65
CA VAL A 27 -15.63 -2.89 -0.52
C VAL A 27 -16.81 -2.34 -1.33
N ARG A 28 -17.07 -2.89 -2.53
CA ARG A 28 -18.22 -2.49 -3.36
C ARG A 28 -19.56 -2.63 -2.67
N THR A 29 -19.71 -3.58 -1.75
CA THR A 29 -20.98 -3.73 -1.00
C THR A 29 -21.25 -2.60 -0.01
N ARG A 30 -20.24 -1.78 0.29
CA ARG A 30 -20.30 -0.68 1.28
C ARG A 30 -20.23 0.70 0.64
N LEU A 31 -19.91 0.78 -0.65
CA LEU A 31 -19.88 2.04 -1.40
C LEU A 31 -21.30 2.52 -1.67
N THR A 32 -21.71 3.57 -0.95
CA THR A 32 -23.02 4.21 -1.07
C THR A 32 -23.10 5.19 -2.24
N ASP A 33 -21.97 5.81 -2.59
CA ASP A 33 -21.83 6.73 -3.73
C ASP A 33 -20.42 6.64 -4.34
N ARG A 34 -20.28 7.04 -5.60
CA ARG A 34 -19.02 7.00 -6.37
C ARG A 34 -18.39 8.38 -6.60
N GLU A 35 -19.02 9.47 -6.19
CA GLU A 35 -18.50 10.83 -6.46
C GLU A 35 -17.10 11.01 -5.87
N THR A 36 -16.91 10.68 -4.60
CA THR A 36 -15.59 10.75 -3.95
C THR A 36 -14.57 9.83 -4.61
N LEU A 37 -14.97 8.65 -5.10
CA LEU A 37 -14.06 7.76 -5.83
C LEU A 37 -13.58 8.39 -7.13
N ALA A 38 -14.49 8.99 -7.90
CA ALA A 38 -14.14 9.66 -9.16
C ALA A 38 -13.21 10.87 -8.93
N GLU A 39 -13.31 11.51 -7.77
CA GLU A 39 -12.43 12.60 -7.37
C GLU A 39 -11.01 12.11 -7.01
N VAL A 40 -10.88 11.01 -6.25
CA VAL A 40 -9.57 10.53 -5.77
C VAL A 40 -8.85 9.62 -6.77
N GLU A 41 -9.57 8.95 -7.66
CA GLU A 41 -9.01 7.97 -8.60
C GLU A 41 -7.89 8.55 -9.48
N PRO A 42 -7.99 9.78 -10.04
CA PRO A 42 -6.89 10.38 -10.79
C PRO A 42 -5.62 10.60 -9.96
N LEU A 43 -5.77 10.98 -8.69
CA LEU A 43 -4.63 11.17 -7.77
C LEU A 43 -3.96 9.84 -7.42
N ILE A 44 -4.73 8.78 -7.24
CA ILE A 44 -4.20 7.44 -6.97
C ILE A 44 -3.54 6.86 -8.23
N GLY A 45 -4.17 7.05 -9.40
CA GLY A 45 -3.67 6.59 -10.69
C GLY A 45 -2.34 7.23 -11.08
N SER A 46 -2.08 8.47 -10.68
CA SER A 46 -0.83 9.17 -11.02
C SER A 46 0.41 8.52 -10.43
N VAL A 47 0.28 7.75 -9.32
CA VAL A 47 1.43 7.07 -8.70
C VAL A 47 2.10 6.08 -9.67
N GLU A 48 1.30 5.34 -10.44
CA GLU A 48 1.84 4.40 -11.43
C GLU A 48 2.50 5.12 -12.60
N GLU A 49 1.92 6.25 -13.03
CA GLU A 49 2.44 7.07 -14.12
C GLU A 49 3.79 7.72 -13.76
N TYR A 50 3.92 8.26 -12.54
CA TYR A 50 5.14 8.92 -12.08
C TYR A 50 6.26 7.94 -11.72
N VAL A 51 5.90 6.77 -11.23
CA VAL A 51 6.87 5.76 -10.79
C VAL A 51 6.58 4.44 -11.50
N PRO A 52 6.78 4.33 -12.82
CA PRO A 52 6.54 3.09 -13.55
C PRO A 52 7.58 2.03 -13.15
N ALA A 53 7.16 0.77 -13.05
CA ALA A 53 8.10 -0.34 -12.90
C ALA A 53 8.79 -0.61 -14.24
N GLN A 54 10.10 -0.78 -14.21
CA GLN A 54 10.92 -0.98 -15.42
C GLN A 54 11.37 -2.43 -15.60
N ASP A 55 11.29 -3.23 -14.54
CA ASP A 55 11.69 -4.63 -14.51
C ASP A 55 10.74 -5.45 -13.62
N TRP A 56 11.01 -6.75 -13.55
CA TRP A 56 10.18 -7.67 -12.77
C TRP A 56 10.35 -7.49 -11.26
N SER A 57 11.55 -7.19 -10.77
CA SER A 57 11.79 -6.98 -9.33
C SER A 57 10.99 -5.79 -8.83
N GLN A 58 10.92 -4.70 -9.58
CA GLN A 58 10.13 -3.52 -9.23
C GLN A 58 8.61 -3.78 -9.25
N VAL A 59 8.12 -4.68 -10.11
CA VAL A 59 6.71 -5.12 -10.07
C VAL A 59 6.42 -5.86 -8.76
N LEU A 60 7.28 -6.80 -8.38
CA LEU A 60 7.16 -7.54 -7.13
C LEU A 60 7.25 -6.60 -5.92
N LEU A 61 8.25 -5.70 -5.94
CA LEU A 61 8.53 -4.74 -4.89
C LEU A 61 7.41 -3.72 -4.72
N ARG A 62 6.75 -3.29 -5.81
CA ARG A 62 5.57 -2.40 -5.73
C ARG A 62 4.46 -3.00 -4.88
N ASP A 63 4.03 -4.22 -5.20
CA ASP A 63 2.96 -4.89 -4.44
C ASP A 63 3.40 -5.16 -3.00
N HIS A 64 4.69 -5.46 -2.79
CA HIS A 64 5.26 -5.61 -1.47
C HIS A 64 5.15 -4.33 -0.63
N ILE A 65 5.61 -3.21 -1.16
CA ILE A 65 5.60 -1.90 -0.52
C ILE A 65 4.17 -1.44 -0.26
N VAL A 66 3.31 -1.45 -1.28
CA VAL A 66 1.94 -0.92 -1.18
C VAL A 66 1.12 -1.67 -0.12
N VAL A 67 1.13 -3.00 -0.13
CA VAL A 67 0.38 -3.77 0.87
C VAL A 67 0.90 -3.51 2.28
N ASN A 68 2.21 -3.37 2.46
CA ASN A 68 2.77 -3.11 3.77
C ASN A 68 2.50 -1.69 4.27
N LEU A 69 2.58 -0.68 3.40
CA LEU A 69 2.19 0.69 3.75
C LEU A 69 0.71 0.77 4.16
N ILE A 70 -0.19 0.19 3.36
CA ILE A 70 -1.63 0.20 3.66
C ILE A 70 -1.90 -0.55 4.96
N SER A 71 -1.32 -1.73 5.14
CA SER A 71 -1.56 -2.53 6.34
C SER A 71 -1.02 -1.85 7.60
N ASP A 72 0.20 -1.30 7.58
CA ASP A 72 0.75 -0.57 8.73
C ASP A 72 -0.06 0.67 9.08
N PHE A 73 -0.52 1.39 8.05
CA PHE A 73 -1.39 2.54 8.24
C PHE A 73 -2.70 2.12 8.89
N LEU A 74 -3.36 1.09 8.34
CA LEU A 74 -4.64 0.60 8.84
C LEU A 74 -4.53 0.02 10.25
N ASP A 75 -3.47 -0.73 10.57
CA ASP A 75 -3.23 -1.28 11.91
C ASP A 75 -3.14 -0.16 12.98
N ARG A 76 -2.68 1.04 12.60
CA ARG A 76 -2.57 2.21 13.50
C ARG A 76 -3.86 2.97 13.67
N VAL A 77 -4.66 3.10 12.61
CA VAL A 77 -5.92 3.87 12.64
C VAL A 77 -7.14 2.99 12.96
N GLU A 78 -7.04 1.67 12.85
CA GLU A 78 -8.13 0.72 13.11
C GLU A 78 -8.86 0.93 14.45
N PRO A 79 -8.17 1.26 15.57
CA PRO A 79 -8.86 1.56 16.84
C PRO A 79 -9.86 2.71 16.73
N ASN A 80 -9.62 3.65 15.82
CA ASN A 80 -10.44 4.85 15.59
C ASN A 80 -11.58 4.59 14.60
N LEU A 81 -11.52 3.50 13.84
CA LEU A 81 -12.53 3.19 12.83
C LEU A 81 -13.78 2.57 13.44
N GLU A 82 -14.93 3.00 12.94
CA GLU A 82 -16.22 2.37 13.26
C GLU A 82 -16.20 0.88 12.88
N PRO A 83 -16.84 -0.01 13.68
CA PRO A 83 -16.82 -1.45 13.43
C PRO A 83 -17.30 -1.85 12.02
N GLN A 84 -18.22 -1.07 11.43
CA GLN A 84 -18.75 -1.31 10.09
C GLN A 84 -17.73 -1.10 8.95
N LEU A 85 -16.66 -0.34 9.21
CA LEU A 85 -15.58 -0.10 8.25
C LEU A 85 -14.54 -1.23 8.26
N ARG A 86 -14.51 -2.05 9.31
CA ARG A 86 -13.56 -3.17 9.44
C ARG A 86 -13.90 -4.30 8.46
N PRO A 87 -12.91 -5.06 7.96
CA PRO A 87 -13.17 -6.13 7.02
C PRO A 87 -13.93 -7.27 7.70
N ARG A 88 -14.77 -7.98 6.94
CA ARG A 88 -15.61 -9.08 7.46
C ARG A 88 -14.80 -10.19 8.14
N GLY A 89 -13.55 -10.37 7.71
CA GLY A 89 -12.63 -11.40 8.19
C GLY A 89 -11.81 -11.02 9.43
N GLY A 90 -12.01 -9.84 10.02
CA GLY A 90 -11.26 -9.40 11.20
C GLY A 90 -10.33 -8.23 10.90
N SER A 91 -9.01 -8.44 11.00
CA SER A 91 -8.01 -7.38 10.86
C SER A 91 -7.61 -7.11 9.40
N PHE A 92 -7.13 -5.89 9.14
CA PHE A 92 -6.78 -5.43 7.79
C PHE A 92 -5.57 -6.14 7.18
N GLY A 93 -4.55 -6.47 7.97
CA GLY A 93 -3.37 -7.18 7.46
C GLY A 93 -3.69 -8.47 6.70
N PRO A 94 -4.32 -9.49 7.35
CA PRO A 94 -4.74 -10.72 6.68
C PRO A 94 -5.73 -10.46 5.54
N TRP A 95 -6.62 -9.48 5.69
CA TRP A 95 -7.58 -9.11 4.64
C TRP A 95 -6.88 -8.59 3.36
N LEU A 96 -5.78 -7.84 3.50
CA LEU A 96 -4.93 -7.38 2.39
C LEU A 96 -3.97 -8.47 1.86
N GLY A 97 -3.91 -9.62 2.53
CA GLY A 97 -3.03 -10.74 2.20
C GLY A 97 -1.66 -10.70 2.87
N ARG A 98 -1.39 -9.76 3.81
CA ARG A 98 -0.11 -9.69 4.53
C ARG A 98 0.19 -11.04 5.21
N SER A 99 1.34 -11.63 4.89
CA SER A 99 1.85 -12.88 5.46
C SER A 99 0.91 -14.09 5.34
N THR A 100 -0.01 -14.11 4.37
CA THR A 100 -1.00 -15.19 4.20
C THR A 100 -1.20 -15.58 2.73
N GLY A 101 -1.87 -16.70 2.48
CA GLY A 101 -2.39 -17.05 1.14
C GLY A 101 -1.33 -17.07 0.03
N ASN A 102 -1.69 -16.55 -1.14
CA ASN A 102 -0.79 -16.52 -2.31
C ASN A 102 0.34 -15.50 -2.14
N ARG A 103 0.17 -14.52 -1.26
CA ARG A 103 1.17 -13.49 -0.99
C ARG A 103 2.48 -14.06 -0.44
N VAL A 104 2.44 -15.14 0.34
CA VAL A 104 3.66 -15.83 0.79
C VAL A 104 4.52 -16.28 -0.40
N ARG A 105 3.91 -16.76 -1.49
CA ARG A 105 4.62 -17.14 -2.72
C ARG A 105 5.15 -15.91 -3.46
N TRP A 106 4.40 -14.82 -3.47
CA TRP A 106 4.82 -13.55 -4.08
C TRP A 106 6.03 -12.95 -3.37
N ASP A 107 6.00 -12.86 -2.03
CA ASP A 107 7.12 -12.37 -1.23
C ASP A 107 8.35 -13.28 -1.38
N ALA A 108 8.16 -14.61 -1.40
CA ALA A 108 9.25 -15.55 -1.67
C ALA A 108 9.89 -15.36 -3.05
N ALA A 109 9.08 -15.11 -4.09
CA ALA A 109 9.58 -14.79 -5.42
C ALA A 109 10.37 -13.48 -5.44
N MET A 110 9.88 -12.45 -4.73
CA MET A 110 10.60 -11.17 -4.57
C MET A 110 11.96 -11.37 -3.91
N HIS A 111 12.02 -12.07 -2.78
CA HIS A 111 13.28 -12.36 -2.10
C HIS A 111 14.24 -13.13 -3.01
N HIS A 112 13.75 -14.10 -3.77
CA HIS A 112 14.58 -14.87 -4.71
C HIS A 112 15.17 -13.99 -5.81
N VAL A 113 14.35 -13.15 -6.45
CA VAL A 113 14.80 -12.25 -7.53
C VAL A 113 15.81 -11.23 -6.99
N LEU A 114 15.49 -10.55 -5.88
CA LEU A 114 16.39 -9.55 -5.29
C LEU A 114 17.71 -10.18 -4.80
N ALA A 115 17.69 -11.41 -4.28
CA ALA A 115 18.92 -12.09 -3.85
C ALA A 115 19.88 -12.37 -5.01
N ALA A 116 19.38 -12.47 -6.25
CA ALA A 116 20.20 -12.69 -7.44
C ALA A 116 20.84 -11.39 -7.97
N HIS A 117 20.37 -10.22 -7.54
CA HIS A 117 20.88 -8.92 -8.01
C HIS A 117 22.22 -8.58 -7.35
N GLN A 118 23.26 -8.37 -8.17
CA GLN A 118 24.54 -7.85 -7.69
C GLN A 118 24.48 -6.35 -7.40
N ASP A 119 23.72 -5.61 -8.21
CA ASP A 119 23.44 -4.19 -8.04
C ASP A 119 21.94 -4.00 -7.83
N LYS A 120 21.57 -3.42 -6.68
CA LYS A 120 20.19 -3.13 -6.27
C LYS A 120 19.88 -1.63 -6.26
N SER A 121 20.75 -0.81 -6.86
CA SER A 121 20.58 0.65 -6.90
C SER A 121 19.28 1.07 -7.59
N GLY A 122 18.91 0.39 -8.68
CA GLY A 122 17.64 0.57 -9.38
C GLY A 122 16.42 0.27 -8.50
N ASP A 123 16.43 -0.87 -7.82
CA ASP A 123 15.36 -1.28 -6.90
C ASP A 123 15.22 -0.31 -5.71
N SER A 124 16.35 0.15 -5.15
CA SER A 124 16.39 1.12 -4.05
C SER A 124 15.85 2.49 -4.48
N LEU A 125 16.25 2.97 -5.66
CA LEU A 125 15.71 4.21 -6.23
C LEU A 125 14.21 4.09 -6.52
N PHE A 126 13.76 2.94 -7.03
CA PHE A 126 12.34 2.68 -7.26
C PHE A 126 11.54 2.72 -5.95
N ALA A 127 12.01 2.04 -4.89
CA ALA A 127 11.35 2.03 -3.60
C ALA A 127 11.18 3.45 -3.03
N ARG A 128 12.26 4.24 -3.03
CA ARG A 128 12.24 5.65 -2.59
C ARG A 128 11.26 6.52 -3.36
N ARG A 129 11.26 6.40 -4.68
CA ARG A 129 10.33 7.15 -5.53
C ARG A 129 8.88 6.74 -5.26
N LEU A 130 8.62 5.45 -5.13
CA LEU A 130 7.27 4.94 -4.88
C LEU A 130 6.72 5.42 -3.54
N VAL A 131 7.49 5.28 -2.45
CA VAL A 131 7.03 5.73 -1.13
C VAL A 131 6.86 7.26 -1.09
N GLY A 132 7.75 8.02 -1.73
CA GLY A 132 7.65 9.48 -1.83
C GLY A 132 6.39 9.92 -2.57
N GLU A 133 6.05 9.28 -3.69
CA GLU A 133 4.85 9.63 -4.47
C GLU A 133 3.56 9.20 -3.75
N VAL A 134 3.54 8.02 -3.12
CA VAL A 134 2.42 7.58 -2.28
C VAL A 134 2.19 8.56 -1.13
N LEU A 135 3.25 9.02 -0.47
CA LEU A 135 3.16 10.01 0.61
C LEU A 135 2.64 11.36 0.12
N SER A 136 3.15 11.83 -1.01
CA SER A 136 2.69 13.07 -1.68
C SER A 136 1.18 13.02 -1.97
N VAL A 137 0.69 11.90 -2.50
CA VAL A 137 -0.75 11.70 -2.74
C VAL A 137 -1.54 11.63 -1.44
N ALA A 138 -1.07 10.89 -0.43
CA ALA A 138 -1.73 10.78 0.87
C ALA A 138 -1.86 12.14 1.56
N GLN A 139 -0.79 12.94 1.58
CA GLN A 139 -0.80 14.29 2.16
C GLN A 139 -1.80 15.22 1.47
N ARG A 140 -1.90 15.16 0.13
CA ARG A 140 -2.91 15.93 -0.61
C ARG A 140 -4.33 15.51 -0.23
N LEU A 141 -4.57 14.20 -0.04
CA LEU A 141 -5.87 13.70 0.38
C LEU A 141 -6.21 14.16 1.80
N PHE A 142 -5.27 14.07 2.74
CA PHE A 142 -5.49 14.54 4.12
C PHE A 142 -5.74 16.04 4.20
N ALA A 143 -4.99 16.85 3.45
CA ALA A 143 -5.21 18.30 3.40
C ALA A 143 -6.54 18.70 2.75
N ARG A 144 -7.10 17.86 1.87
CA ARG A 144 -8.34 18.15 1.14
C ARG A 144 -9.59 17.60 1.82
N HIS A 145 -9.47 16.51 2.58
CA HIS A 145 -10.59 15.79 3.17
C HIS A 145 -10.50 15.79 4.70
N GLN A 146 -10.90 16.90 5.32
CA GLN A 146 -10.91 17.04 6.79
C GLN A 146 -11.76 15.96 7.48
N SER A 147 -12.91 15.58 6.90
CA SER A 147 -13.75 14.52 7.46
C SER A 147 -13.05 13.16 7.49
N LEU A 148 -12.13 12.91 6.54
CA LEU A 148 -11.30 11.71 6.52
C LEU A 148 -10.29 11.74 7.65
N THR A 149 -9.55 12.84 7.82
CA THR A 149 -8.54 12.95 8.89
C THR A 149 -9.18 12.82 10.26
N SER A 150 -10.28 13.53 10.54
CA SER A 150 -11.01 13.41 11.80
C SER A 150 -11.51 11.99 12.08
N ALA A 151 -11.97 11.26 11.06
CA ALA A 151 -12.42 9.86 11.22
C ALA A 151 -11.25 8.91 11.53
N LEU A 152 -10.06 9.19 11.00
CA LEU A 152 -8.86 8.37 11.18
C LEU A 152 -8.16 8.61 12.51
N THR A 153 -8.28 9.80 13.09
CA THR A 153 -7.58 10.23 14.33
C THR A 153 -8.48 10.26 15.55
N GLN A 154 -9.80 10.48 15.38
CA GLN A 154 -10.74 10.83 16.45
C GLN A 154 -10.24 11.98 17.36
N ALA A 155 -9.41 12.90 16.83
CA ALA A 155 -8.94 14.02 17.63
C ALA A 155 -10.08 15.02 17.82
N GLY A 156 -10.74 14.97 18.97
CA GLY A 156 -11.82 15.89 19.34
C GLY A 156 -11.39 17.36 19.51
N GLY A 157 -10.21 17.75 19.00
CA GLY A 157 -9.57 19.06 19.17
C GLY A 157 -9.59 19.98 17.93
N GLY A 158 -9.97 19.46 16.75
CA GLY A 158 -10.10 20.25 15.51
C GLY A 158 -9.04 19.94 14.45
N GLU A 159 -9.04 20.69 13.34
CA GLU A 159 -8.31 20.36 12.09
C GLU A 159 -6.79 20.22 12.26
N PHE A 160 -6.16 21.11 13.02
CA PHE A 160 -4.70 21.10 13.20
C PHE A 160 -4.24 19.89 14.03
N ASP A 161 -5.01 19.52 15.06
CA ASP A 161 -4.71 18.35 15.89
C ASP A 161 -4.85 17.06 15.08
N ASP A 162 -5.84 16.98 14.18
CA ASP A 162 -6.01 15.85 13.26
C ASP A 162 -4.85 15.70 12.28
N LEU A 163 -4.34 16.81 11.74
CA LEU A 163 -3.21 16.79 10.81
C LEU A 163 -1.89 16.43 11.50
N ASP A 164 -1.66 16.87 12.73
CA ASP A 164 -0.47 16.51 13.48
C ASP A 164 -0.46 15.01 13.83
N LEU A 165 -1.60 14.46 14.26
CA LEU A 165 -1.74 13.04 14.55
C LEU A 165 -1.60 12.17 13.30
N ILE A 166 -2.16 12.58 12.16
CA ILE A 166 -1.98 11.81 10.92
C ILE A 166 -0.51 11.83 10.45
N ASN A 167 0.20 12.93 10.67
CA ASN A 167 1.64 13.01 10.37
C ASN A 167 2.44 12.06 11.27
N GLU A 168 2.10 11.93 12.55
CA GLU A 168 2.74 10.97 13.46
C GLU A 168 2.48 9.51 13.03
N VAL A 169 1.23 9.21 12.64
CA VAL A 169 0.86 7.91 12.07
C VAL A 169 1.71 7.61 10.84
N MET A 170 1.83 8.56 9.90
CA MET A 170 2.64 8.38 8.69
C MET A 170 4.12 8.23 9.00
N ALA A 171 4.67 8.99 9.95
CA ALA A 171 6.08 8.93 10.32
C ALA A 171 6.50 7.52 10.75
N GLY A 172 5.70 6.85 11.59
CA GLY A 172 6.06 5.48 11.96
C GLY A 172 5.74 4.44 10.87
N VAL A 173 4.80 4.69 9.94
CA VAL A 173 4.58 3.82 8.76
C VAL A 173 5.84 3.85 7.89
N LEU A 174 6.43 5.04 7.71
CA LEU A 174 7.69 5.22 7.01
C LEU A 174 8.85 4.53 7.74
N GLY A 175 8.95 4.69 9.06
CA GLY A 175 9.98 3.97 9.84
C GLY A 175 9.90 2.45 9.69
N ALA A 176 8.70 1.88 9.63
CA ALA A 176 8.52 0.44 9.37
C ALA A 176 8.84 0.05 7.92
N HIS A 177 8.59 0.94 6.96
CA HIS A 177 8.99 0.75 5.56
C HIS A 177 10.51 0.72 5.41
N ASP A 178 11.22 1.69 6.01
CA ASP A 178 12.68 1.77 5.93
C ASP A 178 13.34 0.50 6.48
N GLN A 179 12.85 0.02 7.63
CA GLN A 179 13.32 -1.22 8.22
C GLN A 179 13.15 -2.42 7.28
N ARG A 180 12.01 -2.54 6.60
CA ARG A 180 11.78 -3.62 5.62
C ARG A 180 12.65 -3.47 4.37
N MET A 181 12.94 -2.25 3.91
CA MET A 181 13.85 -2.04 2.78
C MET A 181 15.27 -2.49 3.14
N ILE A 182 15.73 -2.16 4.36
CA ILE A 182 17.02 -2.62 4.89
C ILE A 182 17.07 -4.16 4.96
N GLU A 183 16.00 -4.82 5.42
CA GLU A 183 15.91 -6.29 5.47
C GLU A 183 15.98 -6.95 4.08
N LEU A 184 15.53 -6.26 3.04
CA LEU A 184 15.67 -6.69 1.64
C LEU A 184 17.06 -6.40 1.05
N GLY A 185 17.94 -5.74 1.82
CA GLY A 185 19.25 -5.27 1.38
C GLY A 185 19.15 -4.11 0.38
N LEU A 186 18.12 -3.28 0.51
CA LEU A 186 17.93 -2.05 -0.25
C LEU A 186 18.32 -0.83 0.59
N GLU A 187 18.70 0.25 -0.08
CA GLU A 187 18.92 1.53 0.56
C GLU A 187 17.57 2.28 0.66
N PRO A 188 17.07 2.59 1.87
CA PRO A 188 15.87 3.40 2.05
C PRO A 188 16.07 4.86 1.64
#